data_AF-A0A944SE13-F1
#
_entry.id   AF-A0A944SE13-F1
#
_cell.length_a   1.000
_cell.length_b   1.000
_cell.length_c   1.000
_cell.angle_alpha   90.00
_cell.angle_beta   90.00
_cell.angle_gamma   90.00
#
_symmetry.space_group_name_H-M   'P 1'
#
loop_
_entity.id
_entity.type
_entity.pdbx_description
1 polymer ?
#
loop_
_entity_poly.entity_id
_entity_poly.type
_entity_poly.pdbx_seq_one_letter_code
_entity_poly.pdbx_strand_id
1 'polypeptide(L)'
;MIKASKSRPPWFSGGLAITQQEFFDAVTRKDRRSAQRLPAFFDQCADVGLSVERADSAMVLYWLDSAHGRVKFGTIFKNGRIDTNHICAMAREVGARQIGEDYLDGVAALIDGASALKSGNDMTWRVMKDGQLPEIAEFLDVSREWLELIEDCMGKFRALTAD
;
A
#
# COMPACT_ATOMS: atom_id res chain seq x y z
N MET A 1 3.99 -25.62 -32.22
CA MET A 1 3.26 -25.21 -31.00
C MET A 1 4.04 -24.08 -30.34
N ILE A 2 3.67 -22.82 -30.60
CA ILE A 2 4.39 -21.64 -30.11
C ILE A 2 3.95 -21.41 -28.66
N LYS A 3 4.87 -21.51 -27.69
CA LYS A 3 4.60 -21.15 -26.29
C LYS A 3 4.44 -19.63 -26.24
N ALA A 4 3.25 -19.15 -25.88
CA ALA A 4 3.02 -17.74 -25.60
C ALA A 4 3.92 -17.31 -24.43
N SER A 5 4.88 -16.44 -24.70
CA SER A 5 5.60 -15.69 -23.68
C SER A 5 4.59 -14.75 -23.02
N LYS A 6 4.12 -15.10 -21.82
CA LYS A 6 3.36 -14.17 -20.98
C LYS A 6 4.33 -13.09 -20.54
N SER A 7 4.27 -11.92 -21.19
CA SER A 7 4.99 -10.74 -20.74
C SER A 7 4.64 -10.51 -19.27
N ARG A 8 5.68 -10.32 -18.45
CA ARG A 8 5.46 -9.99 -17.04
C ARG A 8 4.84 -8.59 -16.96
N PRO A 9 3.87 -8.35 -16.07
CA PRO A 9 3.29 -7.02 -15.91
C PRO A 9 4.39 -5.97 -15.62
N PRO A 10 4.20 -4.72 -16.05
CA PRO A 10 5.24 -3.68 -16.00
C PRO A 10 5.70 -3.30 -14.58
N TRP A 11 4.93 -3.65 -13.55
CA TRP A 11 5.27 -3.46 -12.14
C TRP A 11 6.13 -4.60 -11.52
N PHE A 12 6.59 -5.58 -12.32
CA PHE A 12 7.33 -6.74 -11.84
C PHE A 12 8.84 -6.50 -11.62
N SER A 13 9.36 -6.80 -10.42
CA SER A 13 10.80 -6.97 -10.11
C SER A 13 11.09 -8.34 -9.44
N GLY A 14 12.28 -8.93 -9.69
CA GLY A 14 12.59 -10.34 -9.39
C GLY A 14 13.65 -10.61 -8.30
N GLY A 15 13.36 -11.54 -7.37
CA GLY A 15 14.31 -12.23 -6.45
C GLY A 15 13.72 -12.50 -5.04
N LEU A 16 13.91 -13.71 -4.47
CA LEU A 16 13.57 -14.27 -3.11
C LEU A 16 12.17 -14.06 -2.49
N ALA A 17 11.43 -13.06 -2.94
CA ALA A 17 10.09 -12.74 -2.48
C ALA A 17 9.07 -13.79 -2.91
N ILE A 18 7.94 -13.86 -2.17
CA ILE A 18 6.79 -14.71 -2.50
C ILE A 18 6.44 -14.57 -3.99
N THR A 19 6.13 -15.68 -4.64
CA THR A 19 5.64 -15.59 -6.02
C THR A 19 4.26 -14.94 -6.00
N GLN A 20 3.90 -14.29 -7.12
CA GLN A 20 2.56 -13.75 -7.30
C GLN A 20 1.50 -14.85 -7.12
N GLN A 21 1.74 -16.02 -7.70
CA GLN A 21 0.84 -17.17 -7.57
C GLN A 21 0.65 -17.57 -6.11
N GLU A 22 1.72 -17.74 -5.35
CA GLU A 22 1.63 -18.10 -3.93
C GLU A 22 0.89 -17.04 -3.10
N PHE A 23 1.11 -15.76 -3.40
CA PHE A 23 0.38 -14.68 -2.74
C PHE A 23 -1.13 -14.76 -3.04
N PHE A 24 -1.51 -14.82 -4.32
CA PHE A 24 -2.91 -14.88 -4.71
C PHE A 24 -3.60 -16.17 -4.27
N ASP A 25 -2.90 -17.30 -4.26
CA ASP A 25 -3.43 -18.56 -3.74
C ASP A 25 -3.69 -18.46 -2.23
N ALA A 26 -2.78 -17.83 -1.47
CA ALA A 26 -2.95 -17.62 -0.04
C ALA A 26 -4.13 -16.68 0.25
N VAL A 27 -4.24 -15.55 -0.46
CA VAL A 27 -5.38 -14.63 -0.30
C VAL A 27 -6.68 -15.32 -0.72
N THR A 28 -6.70 -16.10 -1.82
CA THR A 28 -7.89 -16.81 -2.30
C THR A 28 -8.45 -17.79 -1.26
N ARG A 29 -7.58 -18.46 -0.51
CA ARG A 29 -8.00 -19.37 0.58
C ARG A 29 -8.69 -18.64 1.74
N LYS A 30 -8.39 -17.35 1.94
CA LYS A 30 -8.95 -16.53 3.00
C LYS A 30 -10.18 -15.75 2.53
N ASP A 31 -10.05 -15.05 1.41
CA ASP A 31 -11.11 -14.29 0.75
C ASP A 31 -10.91 -14.30 -0.78
N ARG A 32 -11.73 -15.11 -1.45
CA ARG A 32 -11.75 -15.24 -2.90
C ARG A 32 -12.13 -13.94 -3.60
N ARG A 33 -13.01 -13.11 -3.01
CA ARG A 33 -13.47 -11.86 -3.63
C ARG A 33 -12.33 -10.85 -3.69
N SER A 34 -11.58 -10.69 -2.60
CA SER A 34 -10.40 -9.83 -2.59
C SER A 34 -9.34 -10.29 -3.58
N ALA A 35 -9.06 -11.60 -3.63
CA ALA A 35 -8.09 -12.15 -4.59
C ALA A 35 -8.45 -11.86 -6.06
N GLN A 36 -9.74 -11.81 -6.39
CA GLN A 36 -10.22 -11.48 -7.74
C GLN A 36 -10.13 -9.98 -8.06
N ARG A 37 -10.24 -9.10 -7.07
CA ARG A 37 -10.24 -7.63 -7.25
C ARG A 37 -8.84 -7.01 -7.20
N LEU A 38 -7.93 -7.63 -6.45
CA LEU A 38 -6.55 -7.15 -6.27
C LEU A 38 -5.79 -6.88 -7.57
N PRO A 39 -5.89 -7.69 -8.65
CA PRO A 39 -5.19 -7.39 -9.90
C PRO A 39 -5.63 -6.05 -10.50
N ALA A 40 -6.94 -5.79 -10.56
CA ALA A 40 -7.46 -4.52 -11.06
C ALA A 40 -7.08 -3.34 -10.16
N PHE A 41 -7.06 -3.55 -8.84
CA PHE A 41 -6.55 -2.53 -7.91
C PHE A 41 -5.06 -2.23 -8.11
N PHE A 42 -4.23 -3.24 -8.42
CA PHE A 42 -2.81 -3.03 -8.74
C PHE A 42 -2.61 -2.30 -10.07
N ASP A 43 -3.46 -2.54 -11.05
CA ASP A 43 -3.46 -1.76 -12.29
C ASP A 43 -3.82 -0.29 -12.00
N GLN A 44 -4.83 -0.03 -11.16
CA GLN A 44 -5.17 1.33 -10.70
C GLN A 44 -4.04 2.01 -9.91
N CYS A 45 -3.32 1.25 -9.07
CA CYS A 45 -2.12 1.75 -8.40
C CYS A 45 -1.07 2.23 -9.41
N ALA A 46 -0.84 1.46 -10.47
CA ALA A 46 0.11 1.82 -11.51
C ALA A 46 -0.33 3.08 -12.28
N ASP A 47 -1.63 3.24 -12.54
CA ASP A 47 -2.19 4.41 -13.22
C ASP A 47 -1.92 5.73 -12.46
N VAL A 48 -1.89 5.69 -11.12
CA VAL A 48 -1.56 6.86 -10.27
C VAL A 48 -0.05 6.97 -9.95
N GLY A 49 0.77 6.11 -10.54
CA GLY A 49 2.23 6.15 -10.40
C GLY A 49 2.81 5.41 -9.20
N LEU A 50 2.03 4.50 -8.59
CA LEU A 50 2.54 3.56 -7.58
C LEU A 50 3.14 2.31 -8.23
N SER A 51 4.18 1.79 -7.60
CA SER A 51 4.76 0.48 -7.87
C SER A 51 4.28 -0.53 -6.82
N VAL A 52 3.88 -1.71 -7.29
CA VAL A 52 3.54 -2.86 -6.43
C VAL A 52 4.71 -3.83 -6.42
N GLU A 53 5.45 -3.89 -5.32
CA GLU A 53 6.62 -4.74 -5.19
C GLU A 53 6.38 -5.93 -4.27
N ARG A 54 7.06 -7.04 -4.57
CA ARG A 54 6.96 -8.29 -3.79
C ARG A 54 7.95 -8.25 -2.63
N ALA A 55 7.49 -8.68 -1.47
CA ALA A 55 8.30 -8.98 -0.30
C ALA A 55 8.11 -10.46 0.12
N ASP A 56 8.83 -10.94 1.11
CA ASP A 56 8.83 -12.36 1.52
C ASP A 56 7.44 -12.95 1.80
N SER A 57 6.48 -12.13 2.26
CA SER A 57 5.12 -12.59 2.57
C SER A 57 4.03 -11.57 2.22
N ALA A 58 4.34 -10.60 1.37
CA ALA A 58 3.46 -9.47 1.11
C ALA A 58 3.66 -8.86 -0.29
N MET A 59 2.66 -8.10 -0.72
CA MET A 59 2.76 -7.10 -1.78
C MET A 59 2.82 -5.73 -1.12
N VAL A 60 3.68 -4.84 -1.59
CA VAL A 60 3.90 -3.54 -0.95
C VAL A 60 3.72 -2.43 -1.97
N LEU A 61 2.92 -1.43 -1.59
CA LEU A 61 2.60 -0.26 -2.41
C LEU A 61 3.63 0.82 -2.11
N TYR A 62 4.36 1.22 -3.15
CA TYR A 62 5.39 2.25 -3.07
C TYR A 62 5.17 3.33 -4.10
N TRP A 63 5.52 4.56 -3.72
CA TRP A 63 5.81 5.62 -4.68
C TRP A 63 7.31 5.89 -4.68
N LEU A 64 7.88 6.01 -5.87
CA LEU A 64 9.26 6.45 -6.06
C LEU A 64 9.22 7.94 -6.40
N ASP A 65 9.66 8.76 -5.46
CA ASP A 65 9.88 10.17 -5.67
C ASP A 65 11.37 10.43 -5.93
N SER A 66 11.68 11.21 -6.97
CA SER A 66 13.06 11.48 -7.35
C SER A 66 13.82 12.31 -6.31
N ALA A 67 13.13 13.07 -5.46
CA ALA A 67 13.74 13.94 -4.47
C ALA A 67 13.77 13.32 -3.06
N HIS A 68 12.73 12.58 -2.69
CA HIS A 68 12.53 12.04 -1.34
C HIS A 68 12.75 10.53 -1.25
N GLY A 69 13.04 9.87 -2.37
CA GLY A 69 13.26 8.44 -2.41
C GLY A 69 11.96 7.65 -2.38
N ARG A 70 11.91 6.60 -1.56
CA ARG A 70 10.85 5.58 -1.62
C ARG A 70 9.85 5.75 -0.49
N VAL A 71 8.60 6.07 -0.83
CA VAL A 71 7.50 6.23 0.12
C VAL A 71 6.62 4.99 0.11
N LYS A 72 6.38 4.38 1.28
CA LYS A 72 5.54 3.19 1.46
C LYS A 72 4.14 3.60 1.92
N PHE A 73 3.12 3.25 1.14
CA PHE A 73 1.72 3.55 1.46
C PHE A 73 0.99 2.39 2.15
N GLY A 74 1.38 1.15 1.85
CA GLY A 74 0.77 -0.02 2.46
C GLY A 74 1.49 -1.33 2.15
N THR A 75 1.40 -2.28 3.07
CA THR A 75 1.84 -3.67 2.91
C THR A 75 0.65 -4.59 3.02
N ILE A 76 0.33 -5.30 1.95
CA ILE A 76 -0.74 -6.28 1.85
C ILE A 76 -0.13 -7.65 2.10
N PHE A 77 -0.43 -8.24 3.25
CA PHE A 77 0.06 -9.56 3.62
C PHE A 77 -0.75 -10.68 2.95
N LYS A 78 -0.11 -11.84 2.76
CA LYS A 78 -0.76 -13.04 2.20
C LYS A 78 -1.96 -13.57 3.01
N ASN A 79 -2.11 -13.11 4.26
CA ASN A 79 -3.27 -13.43 5.12
C ASN A 79 -4.46 -12.49 4.91
N GLY A 80 -4.37 -11.54 3.97
CA GLY A 80 -5.42 -10.58 3.67
C GLY A 80 -5.37 -9.31 4.50
N ARG A 81 -4.40 -9.10 5.39
CA ARG A 81 -4.32 -7.87 6.20
C ARG A 81 -3.48 -6.78 5.53
N ILE A 82 -3.80 -5.52 5.80
CA ILE A 82 -3.00 -4.36 5.40
C ILE A 82 -2.31 -3.72 6.61
N ASP A 83 -1.02 -3.42 6.47
CA ASP A 83 -0.29 -2.52 7.37
C ASP A 83 0.11 -1.23 6.64
N THR A 84 -0.21 -0.08 7.23
CA THR A 84 0.09 1.26 6.71
C THR A 84 1.30 1.92 7.39
N ASN A 85 2.12 1.14 8.09
CA ASN A 85 3.29 1.65 8.78
C ASN A 85 4.38 2.24 7.87
N HIS A 86 5.33 2.95 8.51
CA HIS A 86 6.48 3.66 7.93
C HIS A 86 6.23 4.99 7.23
N ILE A 87 5.00 5.30 6.80
CA ILE A 87 4.71 6.57 6.12
C ILE A 87 5.09 7.81 6.95
N CYS A 88 4.80 7.80 8.26
CA CYS A 88 5.19 8.89 9.17
C CYS A 88 6.71 8.99 9.34
N ALA A 89 7.42 7.87 9.40
CA ALA A 89 8.88 7.86 9.50
C ALA A 89 9.53 8.43 8.23
N MET A 90 9.05 8.03 7.06
CA MET A 90 9.50 8.57 5.77
C MET A 90 9.18 10.06 5.65
N ALA A 91 7.99 10.48 6.08
CA ALA A 91 7.61 11.89 6.12
C ALA A 91 8.49 12.70 7.08
N ARG A 92 8.89 12.13 8.23
CA ARG A 92 9.80 12.79 9.19
C ARG A 92 11.19 13.00 8.60
N GLU A 93 11.72 12.05 7.82
CA GLU A 93 13.06 12.15 7.23
C GLU A 93 13.23 13.38 6.32
N VAL A 94 12.12 13.88 5.76
CA VAL A 94 12.08 15.09 4.93
C VAL A 94 11.50 16.30 5.68
N GLY A 95 11.43 16.25 7.01
CA GLY A 95 10.94 17.36 7.83
C GLY A 95 9.42 17.60 7.79
N ALA A 96 8.65 16.68 7.20
CA ALA A 96 7.23 16.85 6.91
C ALA A 96 6.33 15.77 7.54
N ARG A 97 6.66 15.34 8.77
CA ARG A 97 5.96 14.28 9.52
C ARG A 97 4.42 14.37 9.44
N GLN A 98 3.87 15.58 9.52
CA GLN A 98 2.43 15.83 9.46
C GLN A 98 1.76 15.24 8.21
N ILE A 99 2.46 15.20 7.06
CA ILE A 99 1.94 14.58 5.83
C ILE A 99 1.61 13.10 6.07
N GLY A 100 2.49 12.37 6.75
CA GLY A 100 2.26 10.96 7.07
C GLY A 100 1.16 10.76 8.11
N GLU A 101 1.05 11.68 9.07
CA GLU A 101 -0.04 11.64 10.07
C GLU A 101 -1.40 11.88 9.43
N ASP A 102 -1.52 12.90 8.57
CA ASP A 102 -2.73 13.20 7.81
C ASP A 102 -3.16 12.00 6.96
N TYR A 103 -2.19 11.29 6.34
CA TYR A 103 -2.46 10.08 5.57
C TYR A 103 -3.04 8.96 6.46
N LEU A 104 -2.45 8.70 7.65
CA LEU A 104 -2.97 7.67 8.55
C LEU A 104 -4.37 8.03 9.07
N ASP A 105 -4.60 9.30 9.42
CA ASP A 105 -5.89 9.77 9.89
C ASP A 105 -6.94 9.70 8.77
N GLY A 106 -6.56 10.01 7.53
CA GLY A 106 -7.38 9.84 6.34
C GLY A 106 -7.76 8.37 6.07
N VAL A 107 -6.80 7.44 6.12
CA VAL A 107 -7.08 6.00 5.95
C VAL A 107 -8.02 5.50 7.05
N ALA A 108 -7.81 5.92 8.30
CA ALA A 108 -8.69 5.56 9.40
C ALA A 108 -10.12 6.06 9.19
N ALA A 109 -10.31 7.25 8.61
CA ALA A 109 -11.62 7.80 8.31
C ALA A 109 -12.37 7.06 7.18
N LEU A 110 -11.66 6.36 6.28
CA LEU A 110 -12.26 5.58 5.20
C LEU A 110 -12.78 4.21 5.65
N ILE A 111 -12.31 3.69 6.79
CA ILE A 111 -12.64 2.34 7.26
C ILE A 111 -13.45 2.45 8.54
N ASP A 112 -14.71 2.02 8.49
CA ASP A 112 -15.61 2.06 9.65
C ASP A 112 -15.01 1.32 10.86
N GLY A 113 -14.96 1.99 12.01
CA GLY A 113 -14.35 1.48 13.25
C GLY A 113 -12.82 1.47 13.29
N ALA A 114 -12.13 1.97 12.26
CA ALA A 114 -10.67 2.10 12.27
C ALA A 114 -10.19 3.36 12.99
N SER A 115 -8.94 3.34 13.45
CA SER A 115 -8.25 4.47 14.08
C SER A 115 -6.76 4.44 13.78
N ALA A 116 -6.12 5.62 13.76
CA ALA A 116 -4.67 5.71 13.69
C ALA A 116 -4.06 5.40 15.07
N LEU A 117 -3.32 4.29 15.16
CA LEU A 117 -2.54 3.94 16.34
C LEU A 117 -1.21 4.71 16.32
N LYS A 118 -1.15 5.82 17.06
CA LYS A 118 0.06 6.65 17.22
C LYS A 118 0.82 6.31 18.52
N SER A 119 1.12 5.02 18.72
CA SER A 119 1.86 4.52 19.90
C SER A 119 3.26 4.00 19.51
N GLY A 120 4.23 4.15 20.40
CA GLY A 120 5.63 3.81 20.14
C GLY A 120 6.36 4.93 19.38
N ASN A 121 7.01 4.58 18.27
CA ASN A 121 7.68 5.53 17.38
C ASN A 121 6.96 5.62 16.03
N ASP A 122 7.32 6.61 15.24
CA ASP A 122 6.74 6.89 13.92
C ASP A 122 6.89 5.75 12.90
N MET A 123 7.81 4.80 13.11
CA MET A 123 7.91 3.59 12.28
C MET A 123 6.82 2.55 12.61
N THR A 124 6.24 2.61 13.82
CA THR A 124 5.20 1.66 14.28
C THR A 124 3.79 2.20 14.16
N TRP A 125 3.65 3.49 13.84
CA TRP A 125 2.36 4.15 13.66
C TRP A 125 1.65 3.61 12.43
N ARG A 126 0.36 3.27 12.56
CA ARG A 126 -0.42 2.58 11.52
C ARG A 126 -1.92 2.70 11.79
N VAL A 127 -2.75 2.30 10.83
CA VAL A 127 -4.19 2.16 11.04
C VAL A 127 -4.52 0.79 11.62
N MET A 128 -5.41 0.79 12.62
CA MET A 128 -5.90 -0.40 13.31
C MET A 128 -7.43 -0.38 13.38
N LYS A 129 -8.05 -1.56 13.31
CA LYS A 129 -9.47 -1.78 13.54
C LYS A 129 -9.63 -2.91 14.55
N ASP A 130 -10.38 -2.65 15.62
CA ASP A 130 -10.61 -3.62 16.71
C ASP A 130 -9.33 -4.27 17.27
N GLY A 131 -8.25 -3.47 17.37
CA GLY A 131 -6.95 -3.95 17.86
C GLY A 131 -6.16 -4.83 16.88
N GLN A 132 -6.61 -4.96 15.62
CA GLN A 132 -5.93 -5.69 14.55
C GLN A 132 -5.65 -4.78 13.35
N LEU A 133 -4.79 -5.25 12.44
CA LEU A 133 -4.66 -4.65 11.11
C LEU A 133 -5.99 -4.81 10.34
N PRO A 134 -6.48 -3.83 9.56
CA PRO A 134 -7.71 -4.03 8.79
C PRO A 134 -7.55 -5.07 7.67
N GLU A 135 -8.66 -5.62 7.20
CA GLU A 135 -8.68 -6.58 6.09
C GLU A 135 -8.60 -5.84 4.74
N ILE A 136 -7.94 -6.44 3.75
CA ILE A 136 -7.80 -5.91 2.39
C ILE A 136 -9.16 -5.70 1.72
N ALA A 137 -10.16 -6.51 2.07
CA ALA A 137 -11.52 -6.37 1.56
C ALA A 137 -12.09 -4.97 1.84
N GLU A 138 -11.81 -4.42 3.02
CA GLU A 138 -12.29 -3.11 3.45
C GLU A 138 -11.65 -2.00 2.62
N PHE A 139 -10.33 -2.07 2.43
CA PHE A 139 -9.60 -1.17 1.55
C PHE A 139 -10.05 -1.25 0.09
N LEU A 140 -10.37 -2.45 -0.40
CA LEU A 140 -10.87 -2.63 -1.75
C LEU A 140 -12.28 -2.04 -1.93
N ASP A 141 -13.10 -2.04 -0.88
CA ASP A 141 -14.44 -1.43 -0.91
C ASP A 141 -14.40 0.10 -0.99
N VAL A 142 -13.31 0.74 -0.55
CA VAL A 142 -13.04 2.18 -0.66
C VAL A 142 -11.81 2.48 -1.53
N SER A 143 -11.54 1.61 -2.52
CA SER A 143 -10.26 1.64 -3.25
C SER A 143 -10.03 2.95 -4.00
N ARG A 144 -11.10 3.59 -4.47
CA ARG A 144 -11.02 4.86 -5.19
C ARG A 144 -10.61 5.98 -4.24
N GLU A 145 -11.33 6.13 -3.14
CA GLU A 145 -11.10 7.13 -2.11
C GLU A 145 -9.72 6.95 -1.47
N TRP A 146 -9.27 5.71 -1.30
CA TRP A 146 -7.93 5.43 -0.83
C TRP A 146 -6.85 5.85 -1.82
N LEU A 147 -7.05 5.61 -3.13
CA LEU A 147 -6.11 6.08 -4.17
C LEU A 147 -6.09 7.60 -4.24
N GLU A 148 -7.24 8.27 -4.17
CA GLU A 148 -7.34 9.74 -4.12
C GLU A 148 -6.56 10.30 -2.91
N LEU A 149 -6.68 9.66 -1.74
CA LEU A 149 -5.90 10.02 -0.54
C LEU A 149 -4.39 9.82 -0.73
N ILE A 150 -3.98 8.76 -1.44
CA ILE A 150 -2.57 8.52 -1.77
C ILE A 150 -2.06 9.61 -2.73
N GLU A 151 -2.82 9.96 -3.77
CA GLU A 151 -2.46 11.02 -4.71
C GLU A 151 -2.31 12.37 -4.03
N ASP A 152 -3.24 12.73 -3.13
CA ASP A 152 -3.14 13.95 -2.32
C ASP A 152 -1.87 13.96 -1.46
N CYS A 153 -1.55 12.82 -0.83
CA CYS A 153 -0.33 12.67 -0.05
C CYS A 153 0.93 12.82 -0.92
N MET A 154 0.96 12.19 -2.10
CA MET A 154 2.03 12.35 -3.09
C MET A 154 2.18 13.80 -3.55
N GLY A 155 1.07 14.51 -3.76
CA GLY A 155 1.06 15.93 -4.09
C GLY A 155 1.71 16.80 -3.01
N LYS A 156 1.37 16.56 -1.74
CA LYS A 156 1.99 17.25 -0.59
C LYS A 156 3.50 17.01 -0.52
N PHE A 157 3.97 15.78 -0.78
CA PHE A 157 5.41 15.51 -0.84
C PHE A 157 6.08 16.26 -1.99
N ARG A 158 5.54 16.23 -3.20
CA ARG A 158 6.12 16.97 -4.35
C ARG A 158 6.22 18.47 -4.08
N ALA A 159 5.25 19.04 -3.37
CA ALA A 159 5.26 20.47 -3.03
C ALA A 159 6.44 20.88 -2.13
N LEU A 160 7.06 19.95 -1.39
CA LEU A 160 8.25 20.22 -0.56
C LEU A 160 9.51 20.53 -1.39
N THR A 161 9.50 20.23 -2.70
CA THR A 161 10.66 20.38 -3.61
C THR A 161 10.54 21.57 -4.56
N ALA A 162 9.39 22.25 -4.54
CA ALA A 162 9.11 23.39 -5.41
C ALA A 162 9.67 24.73 -4.86
N ASP A 163 10.32 24.70 -3.69
CA ASP A 163 11.00 25.82 -3.02
C ASP A 163 12.52 25.72 -3.16
#